data_AF-A0A2R6Q6I0-F1
#
_entry.id   AF-A0A2R6Q6I0-F1
#
_cell.length_a   1.000
_cell.length_b   1.000
_cell.length_c   1.000
_cell.angle_alpha   90.00
_cell.angle_beta   90.00
_cell.angle_gamma   90.00
#
_symmetry.space_group_name_H-M   'P 1'
#
loop_
_entity.id
_entity.type
_entity.pdbx_description
1 polymer ?
#
loop_
_entity_poly.entity_id
_entity_poly.type
_entity_poly.pdbx_seq_one_letter_code
_entity_poly.pdbx_strand_id
1 'polypeptide(L)'
;MRPQVADKKVFEGDGGSYWSWSSSKFPLLSEAKVGAGRLLLHPRGFALPHYADSSKIGYVVQGSCTVGMVFPNTSKEKVVTIKQGDAIPVGMGVVSWWFNGGDSDLVIVFVGETSEAHVPGEFTYFLLTGTMGALIIKLEEGISIPQACKGTPGNENELLDKQVGLSATLVKLKANEVSSPIYVADSGVRVTYVVKGSGRVQIVGINGERVLDAEVKAGDLFVVPRFFVAMEAAGGEGMECFSVITSPQPVFGQLNGNASVWKAFSPAVLQNSLGVDSEFAELFTSHNTNGTIGFAPTN
;
A
#
# COMPACT_ATOMS: atom_id res chain seq x y z
N MET A 1 2.89 18.65 -0.75
CA MET A 1 3.34 17.24 -0.69
C MET A 1 3.96 16.84 -2.02
N ARG A 2 4.77 15.77 -2.09
CA ARG A 2 5.31 15.22 -3.35
C ARG A 2 5.47 13.70 -3.27
N PRO A 3 5.29 12.95 -4.37
CA PRO A 3 5.63 11.53 -4.42
C PRO A 3 7.13 11.34 -4.23
N GLN A 4 7.52 10.22 -3.63
CA GLN A 4 8.92 9.88 -3.33
C GLN A 4 9.22 8.45 -3.73
N VAL A 5 10.48 8.17 -4.05
CA VAL A 5 11.02 6.80 -4.20
C VAL A 5 11.80 6.41 -2.96
N ALA A 6 12.00 5.10 -2.74
CA ALA A 6 12.82 4.63 -1.63
C ALA A 6 14.24 5.19 -1.75
N ASP A 7 14.73 5.84 -0.69
CA ASP A 7 15.92 6.70 -0.76
C ASP A 7 17.01 6.32 0.23
N LYS A 8 16.69 5.52 1.25
CA LYS A 8 17.62 5.07 2.28
C LYS A 8 17.84 3.56 2.17
N LYS A 9 19.04 3.19 1.73
CA LYS A 9 19.53 1.81 1.74
C LYS A 9 19.78 1.38 3.18
N VAL A 10 19.00 0.42 3.67
CA VAL A 10 19.13 -0.14 5.03
C VAL A 10 20.09 -1.33 5.01
N PHE A 11 20.01 -2.15 3.96
CA PHE A 11 20.88 -3.30 3.77
C PHE A 11 21.10 -3.58 2.28
N GLU A 12 22.27 -4.07 1.92
CA GLU A 12 22.60 -4.61 0.59
C GLU A 12 23.68 -5.69 0.72
N GLY A 13 23.50 -6.79 0.00
CA GLY A 13 24.45 -7.88 -0.10
C GLY A 13 24.08 -8.84 -1.23
N ASP A 14 24.84 -9.93 -1.40
CA ASP A 14 24.72 -10.83 -2.55
C ASP A 14 23.34 -11.51 -2.71
N GLY A 15 22.60 -11.63 -1.60
CA GLY A 15 21.24 -12.19 -1.60
C GLY A 15 20.14 -11.18 -1.95
N GLY A 16 20.43 -9.89 -1.92
CA GLY A 16 19.44 -8.84 -2.15
C GLY A 16 19.67 -7.56 -1.34
N SER A 17 18.66 -6.71 -1.29
CA SER A 17 18.70 -5.43 -0.58
C SER A 17 17.39 -5.07 0.09
N TYR A 18 17.47 -4.21 1.10
CA TYR A 18 16.31 -3.58 1.72
C TYR A 18 16.48 -2.06 1.70
N TRP A 19 15.49 -1.38 1.16
CA TRP A 19 15.43 0.08 1.07
C TRP A 19 14.23 0.59 1.86
N SER A 20 14.34 1.79 2.40
CA SER A 20 13.27 2.49 3.11
C SER A 20 13.00 3.84 2.47
N TRP A 21 11.78 4.33 2.59
CA TRP A 21 11.49 5.75 2.45
C TRP A 21 11.81 6.41 3.79
N SER A 22 12.84 7.25 3.81
CA SER A 22 13.29 7.87 5.05
C SER A 22 12.33 8.99 5.48
N SER A 23 12.07 9.09 6.78
CA SER A 23 11.28 10.19 7.33
C SER A 23 11.99 11.54 7.16
N SER A 24 13.31 11.53 6.98
CA SER A 24 14.10 12.74 6.70
C SER A 24 13.80 13.38 5.33
N LYS A 25 13.63 12.56 4.27
CA LYS A 25 13.27 13.06 2.93
C LYS A 25 11.77 13.07 2.68
N PHE A 26 11.02 12.27 3.43
CA PHE A 26 9.57 12.25 3.40
C PHE A 26 8.96 12.47 4.79
N PRO A 27 9.03 13.70 5.37
CA PRO A 27 8.56 14.00 6.73
C PRO A 27 7.11 13.63 7.01
N LEU A 28 6.27 13.65 5.97
CA LEU A 28 4.87 13.25 6.06
C LEU A 28 4.67 11.82 6.58
N LEU A 29 5.63 10.92 6.36
CA LEU A 29 5.61 9.57 6.94
C LEU A 29 5.63 9.62 8.48
N SER A 30 6.48 10.46 9.06
CA SER A 30 6.55 10.67 10.51
C SER A 30 5.30 11.37 11.04
N GLU A 31 4.83 12.42 10.37
CA GLU A 31 3.64 13.18 10.77
C GLU A 31 2.38 12.31 10.77
N ALA A 32 2.24 11.48 9.73
CA ALA A 32 1.10 10.58 9.57
C ALA A 32 1.28 9.23 10.28
N LYS A 33 2.44 8.99 10.91
CA LYS A 33 2.78 7.75 11.63
C LYS A 33 2.63 6.50 10.77
N VAL A 34 3.16 6.55 9.56
CA VAL A 34 3.15 5.45 8.58
C VAL A 34 4.52 5.29 7.97
N GLY A 35 4.91 4.06 7.64
CA GLY A 35 6.22 3.73 7.10
C GLY A 35 6.11 2.89 5.83
N ALA A 36 7.19 2.88 5.06
CA ALA A 36 7.31 2.03 3.88
C ALA A 36 8.73 1.50 3.70
N GLY A 37 8.83 0.30 3.14
CA GLY A 37 10.10 -0.30 2.75
C GLY A 37 9.97 -1.22 1.55
N ARG A 38 11.09 -1.48 0.89
CA ARG A 38 11.18 -2.26 -0.34
C ARG A 38 12.25 -3.33 -0.19
N LEU A 39 11.81 -4.58 -0.21
CA LEU A 39 12.66 -5.76 -0.18
C LEU A 39 12.89 -6.24 -1.61
N LEU A 40 14.16 -6.41 -1.97
CA LEU A 40 14.62 -7.08 -3.18
C LEU A 40 15.36 -8.35 -2.75
N LEU A 41 14.95 -9.50 -3.27
CA LEU A 41 15.71 -10.75 -3.13
C LEU A 41 16.10 -11.26 -4.51
N HIS A 42 17.39 -11.44 -4.74
CA HIS A 42 17.90 -12.13 -5.92
C HIS A 42 17.51 -13.62 -5.87
N PRO A 43 17.62 -14.38 -6.98
CA PRO A 43 17.51 -15.83 -6.94
C PRO A 43 18.38 -16.40 -5.82
N ARG A 44 17.80 -17.29 -5.00
CA ARG A 44 18.40 -17.86 -3.77
C ARG A 44 18.61 -16.87 -2.62
N GLY A 45 18.12 -15.65 -2.73
CA GLY A 45 18.11 -14.65 -1.66
C GLY A 45 17.25 -15.11 -0.49
N PHE A 46 17.79 -14.99 0.71
CA PHE A 46 17.15 -15.38 1.97
C PHE A 46 17.24 -14.25 2.98
N ALA A 47 16.11 -13.59 3.23
CA ALA A 47 15.98 -12.66 4.35
C ALA A 47 15.89 -13.48 5.65
N LEU A 48 16.88 -13.31 6.51
CA LEU A 48 17.03 -14.05 7.76
C LEU A 48 15.86 -13.81 8.72
N PRO A 49 15.58 -14.74 9.66
CA PRO A 49 14.56 -14.56 10.69
C PRO A 49 14.70 -13.23 11.44
N HIS A 50 13.67 -12.39 11.35
CA HIS A 50 13.61 -11.08 11.99
C HIS A 50 12.19 -10.71 12.37
N TYR A 51 12.03 -9.75 13.29
CA TYR A 51 10.76 -9.09 13.59
C TYR A 51 10.91 -7.57 13.47
N ALA A 52 9.79 -6.86 13.51
CA ALA A 52 9.77 -5.40 13.44
C ALA A 52 8.87 -4.79 14.51
N ASP A 53 9.11 -3.51 14.82
CA ASP A 53 8.32 -2.68 15.75
C ASP A 53 7.04 -2.10 15.13
N SER A 54 6.61 -2.62 13.98
CA SER A 54 5.53 -2.05 13.18
C SER A 54 4.70 -3.14 12.51
N SER A 55 3.38 -2.97 12.54
CA SER A 55 2.44 -3.76 11.74
C SER A 55 2.42 -3.24 10.30
N LYS A 56 2.48 -4.15 9.32
CA LYS A 56 2.62 -3.80 7.90
C LYS A 56 2.00 -4.85 6.99
N ILE A 57 1.65 -4.44 5.77
CA ILE A 57 1.24 -5.35 4.69
C ILE A 57 2.34 -5.36 3.63
N GLY A 58 2.82 -6.55 3.30
CA GLY A 58 3.75 -6.78 2.20
C GLY A 58 3.00 -7.14 0.92
N TYR A 59 3.21 -6.39 -0.15
CA TYR A 59 2.65 -6.68 -1.48
C TYR A 59 3.75 -7.11 -2.44
N VAL A 60 3.55 -8.26 -3.09
CA VAL A 60 4.51 -8.81 -4.05
C VAL A 60 4.37 -8.09 -5.38
N VAL A 61 5.31 -7.20 -5.68
CA VAL A 61 5.36 -6.41 -6.92
C VAL A 61 5.82 -7.27 -8.09
N GLN A 62 6.78 -8.19 -7.85
CA GLN A 62 7.38 -9.06 -8.87
C GLN A 62 7.87 -10.36 -8.24
N GLY A 63 7.75 -11.47 -8.97
CA GLY A 63 8.32 -12.76 -8.60
C GLY A 63 7.40 -13.58 -7.69
N SER A 64 8.00 -14.58 -7.02
CA SER A 64 7.33 -15.39 -5.99
C SER A 64 8.32 -15.80 -4.92
N CYS A 65 7.84 -16.03 -3.71
CA CYS A 65 8.69 -16.43 -2.59
C CYS A 65 7.96 -17.33 -1.62
N THR A 66 8.75 -18.06 -0.84
CA THR A 66 8.27 -18.75 0.36
C THR A 66 8.55 -17.88 1.56
N VAL A 67 7.55 -17.71 2.43
CA VAL A 67 7.65 -16.96 3.67
C VAL A 67 7.24 -17.84 4.83
N GLY A 68 8.08 -17.88 5.86
CA GLY A 68 7.75 -18.48 7.15
C GLY A 68 7.47 -17.41 8.19
N MET A 69 6.48 -17.65 9.03
CA MET A 69 6.07 -16.76 10.12
C MET A 69 5.87 -17.55 11.41
N VAL A 70 6.34 -16.97 12.51
CA VAL A 70 6.11 -17.46 13.87
C VAL A 70 5.44 -16.35 14.67
N PHE A 71 4.20 -16.60 15.10
CA PHE A 71 3.40 -15.63 15.82
C PHE A 71 3.73 -15.64 17.32
N PRO A 72 3.67 -14.48 18.01
CA PRO A 72 3.83 -14.44 19.46
C PRO A 72 2.94 -15.45 20.18
N ASN A 73 3.45 -16.05 21.26
CA ASN A 73 2.74 -17.04 22.08
C ASN A 73 2.34 -18.34 21.35
N THR A 74 2.92 -18.60 20.16
CA THR A 74 2.76 -19.85 19.43
C THR A 74 4.11 -20.53 19.23
N SER A 75 4.12 -21.86 19.19
CA SER A 75 5.32 -22.67 18.89
C SER A 75 5.30 -23.24 17.47
N LYS A 76 4.32 -22.85 16.64
CA LYS A 76 4.13 -23.38 15.30
C LYS A 76 4.50 -22.35 14.27
N GLU A 77 5.40 -22.74 13.39
CA GLU A 77 5.69 -22.00 12.18
C GLU A 77 4.56 -22.18 11.17
N LYS A 78 4.19 -21.09 10.51
CA LYS A 78 3.32 -21.09 9.34
C LYS A 78 4.16 -20.73 8.11
N VAL A 79 4.14 -21.60 7.11
CA VAL A 79 4.87 -21.40 5.85
C VAL A 79 3.88 -21.29 4.70
N VAL A 80 3.97 -20.20 3.95
CA VAL A 80 3.14 -19.96 2.76
C VAL A 80 4.00 -19.56 1.57
N THR A 81 3.49 -19.82 0.37
CA THR A 81 4.09 -19.32 -0.88
C THR A 81 3.20 -18.21 -1.40
N ILE A 82 3.82 -17.07 -1.71
CA ILE A 82 3.15 -15.89 -2.28
C ILE A 82 3.79 -15.53 -3.61
N LYS A 83 3.02 -14.94 -4.52
CA LYS A 83 3.45 -14.53 -5.86
C LYS A 83 2.99 -13.12 -6.18
N GLN A 84 3.46 -12.58 -7.29
CA GLN A 84 3.07 -11.27 -7.79
C GLN A 84 1.55 -11.04 -7.70
N GLY A 85 1.17 -9.92 -7.09
CA GLY A 85 -0.22 -9.55 -6.85
C GLY A 85 -0.78 -9.98 -5.49
N ASP A 86 -0.11 -10.88 -4.78
CA ASP A 86 -0.51 -11.27 -3.43
C ASP A 86 -0.09 -10.20 -2.40
N ALA A 87 -0.92 -10.03 -1.37
CA ALA A 87 -0.64 -9.21 -0.20
C ALA A 87 -0.66 -10.09 1.05
N ILE A 88 0.29 -9.85 1.96
CA ILE A 88 0.41 -10.60 3.21
C ILE A 88 0.62 -9.63 4.39
N PRO A 89 -0.25 -9.66 5.42
CA PRO A 89 -0.04 -8.85 6.61
C PRO A 89 1.02 -9.50 7.51
N VAL A 90 1.81 -8.64 8.14
CA VAL A 90 2.87 -9.00 9.08
C VAL A 90 2.69 -8.11 10.32
N GLY A 91 2.23 -8.69 11.41
CA GLY A 91 2.04 -7.98 12.66
C GLY A 91 3.35 -7.58 13.32
N MET A 92 3.30 -6.51 14.11
CA MET A 92 4.39 -6.14 15.01
C MET A 92 4.82 -7.33 15.87
N GLY A 93 6.13 -7.54 16.00
CA GLY A 93 6.71 -8.64 16.78
C GLY A 93 6.58 -10.04 16.17
N VAL A 94 5.87 -10.22 15.04
CA VAL A 94 5.87 -11.49 14.30
C VAL A 94 7.26 -11.72 13.72
N VAL A 95 7.85 -12.88 14.04
CA VAL A 95 9.12 -13.30 13.45
C VAL A 95 8.83 -13.84 12.06
N SER A 96 9.55 -13.36 11.05
CA SER A 96 9.41 -13.82 9.66
C SER A 96 10.76 -14.02 8.98
N TRP A 97 10.80 -14.93 8.02
CA TRP A 97 11.90 -15.11 7.06
C TRP A 97 11.34 -15.24 5.65
N TRP A 98 12.13 -14.88 4.65
CA TRP A 98 11.67 -14.78 3.26
C TRP A 98 12.69 -15.40 2.32
N PHE A 99 12.25 -16.28 1.43
CA PHE A 99 13.13 -16.99 0.51
C PHE A 99 12.67 -16.88 -0.93
N ASN A 100 13.55 -16.36 -1.80
CA ASN A 100 13.35 -16.40 -3.24
C ASN A 100 13.91 -17.71 -3.82
N GLY A 101 13.03 -18.69 -4.00
CA GLY A 101 13.33 -19.95 -4.67
C GLY A 101 13.18 -19.91 -6.20
N GLY A 102 12.85 -18.75 -6.78
CA GLY A 102 12.68 -18.55 -8.21
C GLY A 102 14.00 -18.29 -8.94
N ASP A 103 13.89 -18.12 -10.25
CA ASP A 103 14.98 -17.84 -11.20
C ASP A 103 15.14 -16.34 -11.53
N SER A 104 14.25 -15.50 -11.01
CA SER A 104 14.21 -14.05 -11.24
C SER A 104 14.12 -13.29 -9.91
N ASP A 105 14.42 -12.00 -9.96
CA ASP A 105 14.34 -11.13 -8.79
C ASP A 105 12.92 -11.05 -8.23
N LEU A 106 12.82 -11.17 -6.91
CA LEU A 106 11.61 -10.92 -6.13
C LEU A 106 11.63 -9.48 -5.63
N VAL A 107 10.52 -8.76 -5.78
CA VAL A 107 10.32 -7.41 -5.21
C VAL A 107 9.05 -7.40 -4.37
N ILE A 108 9.18 -6.99 -3.11
CA ILE A 108 8.06 -6.78 -2.19
C ILE A 108 8.12 -5.35 -1.66
N VAL A 109 6.98 -4.66 -1.68
CA VAL A 109 6.81 -3.38 -0.98
C VAL A 109 6.04 -3.63 0.32
N PHE A 110 6.57 -3.13 1.43
CA PHE A 110 5.92 -3.13 2.73
C PHE A 110 5.41 -1.74 3.03
N VAL A 111 4.16 -1.63 3.47
CA VAL A 111 3.55 -0.38 3.92
C VAL A 111 2.78 -0.66 5.20
N GLY A 112 2.88 0.22 6.19
CA GLY A 112 2.39 -0.08 7.53
C GLY A 112 2.30 1.14 8.43
N GLU A 113 1.78 0.91 9.63
CA GLU A 113 1.71 1.92 10.69
C GLU A 113 3.01 1.93 11.52
N THR A 114 3.37 3.12 11.99
CA THR A 114 4.56 3.36 12.81
C THR A 114 4.20 4.21 14.03
N SER A 115 2.97 4.10 14.52
CA SER A 115 2.46 4.87 15.66
C SER A 115 3.21 4.57 16.95
N GLU A 116 3.64 3.32 17.11
CA GLU A 116 4.40 2.77 18.23
C GLU A 116 5.86 2.44 17.85
N ALA A 117 6.31 2.85 16.67
CA ALA A 117 7.68 2.59 16.21
C ALA A 117 8.70 3.45 16.97
N HIS A 118 9.93 2.95 17.10
CA HIS A 118 11.02 3.70 17.74
C HIS A 118 11.34 5.00 16.99
N VAL A 119 11.20 4.97 15.66
CA VAL A 119 11.37 6.11 14.78
C VAL A 119 10.08 6.28 13.97
N PRO A 120 9.23 7.26 14.30
CA PRO A 120 8.04 7.53 13.52
C PRO A 120 8.37 7.74 12.03
N GLY A 121 7.63 7.05 11.16
CA GLY A 121 7.85 7.06 9.72
C GLY A 121 8.78 5.98 9.19
N GLU A 122 9.43 5.20 10.06
CA GLU A 122 10.37 4.14 9.67
C GLU A 122 10.08 2.82 10.38
N PHE A 123 10.42 1.69 9.73
CA PHE A 123 10.38 0.37 10.36
C PHE A 123 11.73 0.05 10.98
N THR A 124 11.73 -0.37 12.25
CA THR A 124 12.95 -0.88 12.90
C THR A 124 12.92 -2.40 12.88
N TYR A 125 13.98 -3.01 12.34
CA TYR A 125 14.14 -4.46 12.26
C TYR A 125 15.07 -5.00 13.35
N PHE A 126 14.66 -6.10 13.96
CA PHE A 126 15.40 -6.82 14.98
C PHE A 126 15.75 -8.20 14.45
N LEU A 127 17.05 -8.41 14.23
CA LEU A 127 17.58 -9.64 13.65
C LEU A 127 17.83 -10.69 14.75
N LEU A 128 17.40 -11.92 14.52
CA LEU A 128 17.65 -13.04 15.45
C LEU A 128 18.91 -13.84 15.10
N THR A 129 19.40 -13.69 13.87
CA THR A 129 20.55 -14.41 13.34
C THR A 129 21.35 -13.51 12.39
N GLY A 130 22.49 -14.03 11.91
CA GLY A 130 23.36 -13.34 10.96
C GLY A 130 24.65 -12.82 11.59
N THR A 131 25.72 -12.78 10.81
CA THR A 131 26.97 -12.13 11.20
C THR A 131 26.80 -10.60 11.12
N MET A 132 27.20 -9.89 12.18
CA MET A 132 27.28 -8.42 12.21
C MET A 132 26.12 -7.65 11.53
N GLY A 133 24.87 -8.04 11.80
CA GLY A 133 23.70 -7.29 11.31
C GLY A 133 23.30 -7.58 9.86
N ALA A 134 23.77 -8.67 9.25
CA ALA A 134 23.29 -9.08 7.94
C ALA A 134 21.79 -9.43 7.96
N LEU A 135 20.97 -8.74 7.17
CA LEU A 135 19.54 -9.02 7.03
C LEU A 135 19.25 -10.08 5.95
N ILE A 136 20.05 -10.08 4.87
CA ILE A 136 19.82 -10.92 3.69
C ILE A 136 21.11 -11.62 3.31
N ILE A 137 21.04 -12.92 3.06
CA ILE A 137 22.15 -13.72 2.54
C ILE A 137 21.76 -14.45 1.26
N LYS A 138 22.74 -14.92 0.50
CA LYS A 138 22.51 -15.83 -0.63
C LYS A 138 22.72 -17.26 -0.15
N LEU A 139 21.73 -18.13 -0.33
CA LEU A 139 21.86 -19.55 0.03
C LEU A 139 22.57 -20.35 -1.05
N GLU A 140 23.59 -21.10 -0.65
CA GLU A 140 24.31 -22.06 -1.50
C GLU A 140 23.36 -23.11 -2.09
N GLU A 141 23.70 -23.64 -3.26
CA GLU A 141 22.92 -24.71 -3.90
C GLU A 141 22.82 -25.96 -3.00
N GLY A 142 21.69 -26.66 -3.06
CA GLY A 142 21.44 -27.87 -2.26
C GLY A 142 20.87 -27.62 -0.87
N ILE A 143 20.92 -26.39 -0.33
CA ILE A 143 20.19 -26.05 0.91
C ILE A 143 18.68 -26.03 0.63
N SER A 144 17.93 -26.87 1.34
CA SER A 144 16.48 -26.95 1.28
C SER A 144 15.82 -26.02 2.30
N ILE A 145 14.76 -25.34 1.87
CA ILE A 145 13.91 -24.50 2.71
C ILE A 145 12.56 -25.21 2.86
N PRO A 146 11.92 -25.18 4.05
CA PRO A 146 10.59 -25.74 4.23
C PRO A 146 9.62 -25.24 3.15
N GLN A 147 8.89 -26.16 2.53
CA GLN A 147 7.85 -25.79 1.57
C GLN A 147 6.53 -25.59 2.29
N ALA A 148 5.69 -24.69 1.76
CA ALA A 148 4.32 -24.55 2.23
C ALA A 148 3.58 -25.89 2.14
N CYS A 149 2.85 -26.26 3.20
CA CYS A 149 2.06 -27.49 3.22
C CYS A 149 1.00 -27.45 2.11
N LYS A 150 0.97 -28.44 1.22
CA LYS A 150 -0.10 -28.59 0.22
C LYS A 150 -1.35 -29.14 0.90
N GLY A 151 -2.30 -28.28 1.26
CA GLY A 151 -3.58 -28.70 1.82
C GLY A 151 -4.53 -27.53 2.09
N THR A 152 -5.59 -27.46 1.27
CA THR A 152 -6.75 -26.55 1.31
C THR A 152 -6.49 -25.04 1.10
N PRO A 153 -6.90 -24.45 -0.04
CA PRO A 153 -7.07 -23.01 -0.18
C PRO A 153 -8.34 -22.61 0.57
N GLY A 154 -8.25 -22.52 1.89
CA GLY A 154 -9.34 -22.05 2.74
C GLY A 154 -8.84 -20.86 3.54
N ASN A 155 -9.46 -19.69 3.34
CA ASN A 155 -9.68 -18.61 4.33
C ASN A 155 -8.59 -18.24 5.36
N GLU A 156 -7.33 -18.61 5.15
CA GLU A 156 -6.21 -18.29 6.05
C GLU A 156 -5.84 -16.80 6.03
N ASN A 157 -6.28 -16.06 5.01
CA ASN A 157 -6.25 -14.61 4.98
C ASN A 157 -7.17 -13.98 6.05
N GLU A 158 -8.20 -14.71 6.50
CA GLU A 158 -9.20 -14.22 7.47
C GLU A 158 -8.63 -14.10 8.90
N LEU A 159 -7.62 -14.93 9.24
CA LEU A 159 -6.86 -14.85 10.50
C LEU A 159 -5.74 -13.79 10.46
N LEU A 160 -5.24 -13.51 9.26
CA LEU A 160 -4.15 -12.59 8.98
C LEU A 160 -4.62 -11.12 8.96
N ASP A 161 -5.82 -10.85 8.41
CA ASP A 161 -6.39 -9.50 8.31
C ASP A 161 -6.77 -8.90 9.69
N LYS A 162 -7.28 -9.69 10.63
CA LYS A 162 -7.76 -9.17 11.93
C LYS A 162 -6.64 -8.75 12.88
N GLN A 163 -5.39 -9.13 12.63
CA GLN A 163 -4.31 -8.96 13.60
C GLN A 163 -3.48 -7.68 13.40
N VAL A 164 -3.50 -7.07 12.21
CA VAL A 164 -2.61 -5.92 11.92
C VAL A 164 -3.28 -4.56 12.03
N GLY A 165 -4.61 -4.47 12.13
CA GLY A 165 -5.32 -3.18 12.21
C GLY A 165 -5.26 -2.34 10.92
N LEU A 166 -4.86 -2.96 9.80
CA LEU A 166 -4.69 -2.34 8.50
C LEU A 166 -5.62 -2.98 7.48
N SER A 167 -5.86 -2.27 6.38
CA SER A 167 -6.48 -2.83 5.18
C SER A 167 -5.67 -2.46 3.94
N ALA A 168 -5.85 -3.20 2.85
CA ALA A 168 -5.19 -2.92 1.59
C ALA A 168 -6.18 -2.88 0.42
N THR A 169 -5.88 -2.03 -0.57
CA THR A 169 -6.63 -1.94 -1.82
C THR A 169 -5.68 -1.94 -3.01
N LEU A 170 -6.14 -2.54 -4.11
CA LEU A 170 -5.43 -2.53 -5.39
C LEU A 170 -6.34 -1.89 -6.43
N VAL A 171 -5.94 -0.72 -6.92
CA VAL A 171 -6.67 0.01 -7.96
C VAL A 171 -5.95 -0.19 -9.29
N LYS A 172 -6.68 -0.68 -10.30
CA LYS A 172 -6.20 -0.86 -11.67
C LYS A 172 -6.99 0.06 -12.58
N LEU A 173 -6.30 1.03 -13.16
CA LEU A 173 -6.85 1.95 -14.14
C LEU A 173 -6.27 1.60 -15.50
N LYS A 174 -7.13 1.42 -16.50
CA LYS A 174 -6.71 1.31 -17.90
C LYS A 174 -6.24 2.66 -18.41
N ALA A 175 -5.75 2.67 -19.65
CA ALA A 175 -5.33 3.90 -20.32
C ALA A 175 -6.39 5.00 -20.20
N ASN A 176 -5.99 6.17 -19.67
CA ASN A 176 -6.83 7.36 -19.52
C ASN A 176 -8.05 7.22 -18.58
N GLU A 177 -8.14 6.12 -17.81
CA GLU A 177 -9.16 5.97 -16.76
C GLU A 177 -8.78 6.80 -15.52
N VAL A 178 -9.80 7.22 -14.78
CA VAL A 178 -9.69 8.06 -13.59
C VAL A 178 -10.47 7.43 -12.45
N SER A 179 -9.88 7.35 -11.27
CA SER A 179 -10.60 6.92 -10.06
C SER A 179 -11.56 8.03 -9.59
N SER A 180 -12.69 7.63 -9.01
CA SER A 180 -13.57 8.59 -8.35
C SER A 180 -12.84 9.33 -7.23
N PRO A 181 -13.02 10.65 -7.09
CA PRO A 181 -12.51 11.38 -5.94
C PRO A 181 -13.14 10.82 -4.66
N ILE A 182 -12.28 10.33 -3.77
CA ILE A 182 -12.66 9.73 -2.48
C ILE A 182 -11.82 10.27 -1.33
N TYR A 183 -12.37 10.23 -0.13
CA TYR A 183 -11.63 10.42 1.12
C TYR A 183 -11.93 9.29 2.11
N VAL A 184 -11.00 9.05 3.03
CA VAL A 184 -11.18 8.11 4.14
C VAL A 184 -11.82 8.85 5.32
N ALA A 185 -13.02 8.42 5.71
CA ALA A 185 -13.90 9.10 6.65
C ALA A 185 -13.75 8.63 8.11
N ASP A 186 -13.03 7.53 8.36
CA ASP A 186 -12.83 6.94 9.68
C ASP A 186 -11.47 7.28 10.32
N SER A 187 -10.86 8.38 9.88
CA SER A 187 -9.53 8.86 10.32
C SER A 187 -8.31 8.05 9.86
N GLY A 188 -8.51 7.00 9.05
CA GLY A 188 -7.42 6.26 8.42
C GLY A 188 -6.57 7.14 7.51
N VAL A 189 -5.26 6.89 7.50
CA VAL A 189 -4.29 7.44 6.54
C VAL A 189 -4.13 6.42 5.41
N ARG A 190 -4.15 6.87 4.17
CA ARG A 190 -3.88 6.02 3.00
C ARG A 190 -2.47 6.28 2.49
N VAL A 191 -1.67 5.23 2.38
CA VAL A 191 -0.34 5.28 1.75
C VAL A 191 -0.40 4.46 0.48
N THR A 192 -0.02 5.05 -0.64
CA THR A 192 -0.18 4.46 -1.97
C THR A 192 1.18 4.34 -2.66
N TYR A 193 1.47 3.14 -3.13
CA TYR A 193 2.62 2.80 -3.97
C TYR A 193 2.14 2.54 -5.40
N VAL A 194 2.78 3.19 -6.39
CA VAL A 194 2.50 2.94 -7.80
C VAL A 194 3.27 1.68 -8.22
N VAL A 195 2.54 0.61 -8.49
CA VAL A 195 3.07 -0.71 -8.83
C VAL A 195 3.52 -0.75 -10.28
N LYS A 196 2.69 -0.23 -11.19
CA LYS A 196 2.89 -0.30 -12.63
C LYS A 196 2.33 0.93 -13.33
N GLY A 197 2.94 1.27 -14.46
CA GLY A 197 2.46 2.33 -15.33
C GLY A 197 2.79 3.71 -14.81
N SER A 198 2.01 4.70 -15.25
CA SER A 198 2.17 6.10 -14.88
C SER A 198 0.84 6.83 -15.01
N GLY A 199 0.78 8.02 -14.42
CA GLY A 199 -0.42 8.84 -14.42
C GLY A 199 -0.23 10.07 -13.54
N ARG A 200 -1.34 10.69 -13.17
CA ARG A 200 -1.38 11.91 -12.37
C ARG A 200 -2.19 11.68 -11.11
N VAL A 201 -1.71 12.22 -9.99
CA VAL A 201 -2.40 12.19 -8.71
C VAL A 201 -2.70 13.61 -8.27
N GLN A 202 -3.94 13.83 -7.83
CA GLN A 202 -4.36 15.08 -7.22
C GLN A 202 -4.91 14.82 -5.82
N ILE A 203 -4.48 15.66 -4.87
CA ILE A 203 -4.95 15.63 -3.48
C ILE A 203 -5.37 17.04 -3.07
N VAL A 204 -6.57 17.16 -2.51
CA VAL A 204 -7.14 18.38 -1.96
C VAL A 204 -7.22 18.25 -0.43
N GLY A 205 -6.69 19.25 0.27
CA GLY A 205 -6.65 19.32 1.72
C GLY A 205 -7.94 19.87 2.33
N ILE A 206 -8.01 19.84 3.67
CA ILE A 206 -9.19 20.26 4.45
C ILE A 206 -9.57 21.74 4.30
N ASN A 207 -8.65 22.58 3.81
CA ASN A 207 -8.89 23.99 3.50
C ASN A 207 -9.37 24.22 2.05
N GLY A 208 -9.59 23.15 1.27
CA GLY A 208 -9.95 23.23 -0.13
C GLY A 208 -8.78 23.49 -1.08
N GLU A 209 -7.55 23.61 -0.56
CA GLU A 209 -6.36 23.81 -1.40
C GLU A 209 -5.87 22.49 -2.00
N ARG A 210 -5.44 22.54 -3.25
CA ARG A 210 -4.76 21.43 -3.90
C ARG A 210 -3.32 21.33 -3.39
N VAL A 211 -3.10 20.37 -2.50
CA VAL A 211 -1.86 20.14 -1.76
C VAL A 211 -0.91 19.15 -2.46
N LEU A 212 -1.43 18.41 -3.44
CA LEU A 212 -0.66 17.63 -4.40
C LEU A 212 -1.32 17.71 -5.78
N ASP A 213 -0.48 17.90 -6.80
CA ASP A 213 -0.81 17.75 -8.19
C ASP A 213 0.47 17.33 -8.92
N ALA A 214 0.62 16.04 -9.21
CA ALA A 214 1.87 15.50 -9.70
C ALA A 214 1.68 14.31 -10.65
N GLU A 215 2.56 14.23 -11.65
CA GLU A 215 2.81 13.00 -12.37
C GLU A 215 3.50 11.99 -11.45
N VAL A 216 3.10 10.72 -11.58
CA VAL A 216 3.63 9.57 -10.84
C VAL A 216 3.90 8.43 -11.79
N LYS A 217 4.83 7.56 -11.42
CA LYS A 217 5.18 6.34 -12.15
C LYS A 217 5.51 5.20 -11.20
N ALA A 218 5.59 3.99 -11.75
CA ALA A 218 6.00 2.81 -11.00
C ALA A 218 7.24 3.07 -10.12
N GLY A 219 7.13 2.74 -8.83
CA GLY A 219 8.15 3.01 -7.81
C GLY A 219 7.88 4.21 -6.92
N ASP A 220 7.00 5.13 -7.33
CA ASP A 220 6.62 6.28 -6.52
C ASP A 220 5.66 5.88 -5.38
N LEU A 221 5.87 6.51 -4.23
CA LEU A 221 5.02 6.42 -3.04
C LEU A 221 4.47 7.81 -2.69
N PHE A 222 3.19 7.89 -2.35
CA PHE A 222 2.59 9.10 -1.82
C PHE A 222 1.64 8.77 -0.67
N VAL A 223 1.35 9.77 0.17
CA VAL A 223 0.47 9.65 1.33
C VAL A 223 -0.72 10.57 1.14
N VAL A 224 -1.92 10.06 1.39
CA VAL A 224 -3.17 10.80 1.48
C VAL A 224 -3.53 10.90 2.97
N PRO A 225 -3.36 12.09 3.59
CA PRO A 225 -3.74 12.31 4.98
C PRO A 225 -5.23 12.07 5.21
N ARG A 226 -5.59 11.84 6.48
CA ARG A 226 -7.00 11.68 6.88
C ARG A 226 -7.88 12.83 6.37
N PHE A 227 -9.07 12.48 5.90
CA PHE A 227 -10.06 13.42 5.32
C PHE A 227 -9.62 14.18 4.06
N PHE A 228 -8.42 13.97 3.53
CA PHE A 228 -8.04 14.60 2.26
C PHE A 228 -8.71 13.84 1.11
N VAL A 229 -9.17 14.58 0.11
CA VAL A 229 -9.78 14.01 -1.09
C VAL A 229 -8.68 13.73 -2.08
N ALA A 230 -8.63 12.50 -2.60
CA ALA A 230 -7.64 12.10 -3.59
C ALA A 230 -8.30 11.46 -4.80
N MET A 231 -7.69 11.68 -5.96
CA MET A 231 -8.01 10.99 -7.21
C MET A 231 -6.73 10.64 -7.97
N GLU A 232 -6.81 9.58 -8.75
CA GLU A 232 -5.74 9.04 -9.58
C GLU A 232 -6.24 8.98 -11.02
N ALA A 233 -5.46 9.51 -11.97
CA ALA A 233 -5.74 9.47 -13.39
C ALA A 233 -4.61 8.72 -14.09
N ALA A 234 -4.91 7.63 -14.78
CA ALA A 234 -3.92 6.89 -15.53
C ALA A 234 -3.50 7.61 -16.82
N GLY A 235 -2.22 7.50 -17.17
CA GLY A 235 -1.72 7.89 -18.48
C GLY A 235 -2.09 6.86 -19.56
N GLY A 236 -1.47 7.00 -20.73
CA GLY A 236 -1.80 6.19 -21.92
C GLY A 236 -1.52 4.68 -21.82
N GLU A 237 -0.73 4.24 -20.84
CA GLU A 237 -0.39 2.82 -20.63
C GLU A 237 -1.15 2.17 -19.47
N GLY A 238 -2.04 2.92 -18.81
CA GLY A 238 -2.69 2.49 -17.57
C GLY A 238 -1.82 2.71 -16.33
N MET A 239 -2.41 2.45 -15.16
CA MET A 239 -1.75 2.62 -13.87
C MET A 239 -2.30 1.62 -12.84
N GLU A 240 -1.42 1.03 -12.04
CA GLU A 240 -1.78 0.13 -10.94
C GLU A 240 -1.22 0.67 -9.63
N CYS A 241 -2.09 0.86 -8.64
CA CYS A 241 -1.76 1.46 -7.35
C CYS A 241 -2.13 0.50 -6.22
N PHE A 242 -1.14 0.09 -5.42
CA PHE A 242 -1.35 -0.64 -4.19
C PHE A 242 -1.40 0.35 -3.02
N SER A 243 -2.47 0.33 -2.24
CA SER A 243 -2.63 1.21 -1.08
C SER A 243 -2.83 0.43 0.20
N VAL A 244 -2.25 0.91 1.29
CA VAL A 244 -2.56 0.47 2.66
C VAL A 244 -3.24 1.61 3.39
N ILE A 245 -4.28 1.27 4.14
CA ILE A 245 -5.03 2.21 4.97
C ILE A 245 -4.88 1.80 6.43
N THR A 246 -4.58 2.77 7.30
CA THR A 246 -4.48 2.56 8.76
C THR A 246 -5.85 2.43 9.42
N SER A 247 -6.71 1.59 8.84
CA SER A 247 -8.01 1.19 9.34
C SER A 247 -8.29 -0.22 8.80
N PRO A 248 -8.75 -1.16 9.63
CA PRO A 248 -9.07 -2.52 9.19
C PRO A 248 -10.34 -2.57 8.35
N GLN A 249 -11.26 -1.62 8.51
CA GLN A 249 -12.53 -1.53 7.77
C GLN A 249 -12.77 -0.07 7.35
N PRO A 250 -12.04 0.41 6.33
CA PRO A 250 -12.06 1.81 5.93
C PRO A 250 -13.46 2.24 5.47
N VAL A 251 -13.96 3.33 6.05
CA VAL A 251 -15.17 4.00 5.58
C VAL A 251 -14.78 5.06 4.55
N PHE A 252 -15.33 4.98 3.34
CA PHE A 252 -15.04 5.93 2.27
C PHE A 252 -16.19 6.91 2.05
N GLY A 253 -15.86 8.18 1.95
CA GLY A 253 -16.75 9.18 1.35
C GLY A 253 -16.49 9.28 -0.14
N GLN A 254 -17.52 8.99 -0.95
CA GLN A 254 -17.45 9.12 -2.41
C GLN A 254 -18.05 10.47 -2.83
N LEU A 255 -17.34 11.18 -3.71
CA LEU A 255 -17.82 12.42 -4.34
C LEU A 255 -18.29 12.20 -5.78
N ASN A 256 -18.08 11.00 -6.32
CA ASN A 256 -18.60 10.58 -7.60
C ASN A 256 -19.14 9.13 -7.55
N GLY A 257 -20.18 8.86 -8.34
CA GLY A 257 -20.86 7.57 -8.47
C GLY A 257 -22.14 7.44 -7.65
N ASN A 258 -22.74 6.25 -7.66
CA ASN A 258 -24.05 6.02 -7.05
C ASN A 258 -24.11 6.22 -5.53
N ALA A 259 -22.98 6.02 -4.83
CA ALA A 259 -22.88 6.30 -3.39
C ALA A 259 -22.38 7.73 -3.09
N SER A 260 -22.39 8.62 -4.09
CA SER A 260 -21.97 10.01 -3.94
C SER A 260 -22.85 10.77 -2.96
N VAL A 261 -22.23 11.51 -2.04
CA VAL A 261 -22.94 12.39 -1.09
C VAL A 261 -23.82 13.42 -1.81
N TRP A 262 -23.43 13.83 -3.02
CA TRP A 262 -24.19 14.79 -3.81
C TRP A 262 -25.59 14.28 -4.19
N LYS A 263 -25.77 12.96 -4.32
CA LYS A 263 -27.09 12.37 -4.60
C LYS A 263 -27.97 12.24 -3.35
N ALA A 264 -27.36 12.32 -2.17
CA ALA A 264 -28.08 12.20 -0.89
C ALA A 264 -28.67 13.53 -0.41
N PHE A 265 -28.15 14.66 -0.88
CA PHE A 265 -28.67 15.97 -0.52
C PHE A 265 -30.03 16.25 -1.18
N SER A 266 -30.91 16.94 -0.45
CA SER A 266 -32.15 17.44 -1.03
C SER A 266 -31.87 18.47 -2.15
N PRO A 267 -32.75 18.61 -3.15
CA PRO A 267 -32.55 19.57 -4.25
C PRO A 267 -32.30 21.00 -3.76
N ALA A 268 -33.03 21.46 -2.74
CA ALA A 268 -32.85 22.79 -2.17
C ALA A 268 -31.46 22.98 -1.55
N VAL A 269 -30.92 21.98 -0.87
CA VAL A 269 -29.56 22.04 -0.28
C VAL A 269 -28.52 22.13 -1.39
N LEU A 270 -28.63 21.31 -2.45
CA LEU A 270 -27.69 21.34 -3.58
C LEU A 270 -27.68 22.69 -4.30
N GLN A 271 -28.85 23.19 -4.68
CA GLN A 271 -29.01 24.44 -5.42
C GLN A 271 -28.41 25.62 -4.64
N ASN A 272 -28.76 25.74 -3.36
CA ASN A 272 -28.26 26.83 -2.52
C ASN A 272 -26.77 26.68 -2.18
N SER A 273 -26.27 25.46 -1.98
CA SER A 273 -24.85 25.24 -1.62
C SER A 273 -23.91 25.47 -2.80
N LEU A 274 -24.33 25.10 -4.02
CA LEU A 274 -23.54 25.28 -5.23
C LEU A 274 -23.80 26.63 -5.93
N GLY A 275 -24.87 27.34 -5.54
CA GLY A 275 -25.28 28.59 -6.18
C GLY A 275 -25.79 28.38 -7.61
N VAL A 276 -26.53 27.27 -7.84
CA VAL A 276 -27.01 26.83 -9.16
C VAL A 276 -28.52 26.65 -9.18
N ASP A 277 -29.11 26.70 -10.37
CA ASP A 277 -30.54 26.44 -10.56
C ASP A 277 -30.88 24.94 -10.51
N SER A 278 -32.18 24.62 -10.59
CA SER A 278 -32.68 23.25 -10.54
C SER A 278 -32.21 22.42 -11.74
N GLU A 279 -32.17 23.01 -12.94
CA GLU A 279 -31.77 22.32 -14.17
C GLU A 279 -30.31 21.86 -14.07
N PHE A 280 -29.41 22.74 -13.63
CA PHE A 280 -28.01 22.40 -13.43
C PHE A 280 -27.82 21.41 -12.29
N ALA A 281 -28.57 21.52 -11.17
CA ALA A 281 -28.47 20.56 -10.07
C ALA A 281 -28.89 19.13 -10.49
N GLU A 282 -29.95 19.01 -11.29
CA GLU A 282 -30.38 17.73 -11.89
C GLU A 282 -29.35 17.21 -12.90
N LEU A 283 -28.78 18.10 -13.72
CA LEU A 283 -27.72 17.74 -14.65
C LEU A 283 -26.47 17.22 -13.92
N PHE A 284 -26.02 17.92 -12.88
CA PHE A 284 -24.86 17.55 -12.08
C PHE A 284 -25.03 16.18 -11.43
N THR A 285 -26.18 15.94 -10.79
CA THR A 285 -26.45 14.66 -10.11
C THR A 285 -26.68 13.49 -11.08
N SER A 286 -27.25 13.74 -12.26
CA SER A 286 -27.41 12.71 -13.31
C SER A 286 -26.09 12.31 -13.97
N HIS A 287 -25.13 13.21 -14.11
CA HIS A 287 -23.78 12.91 -14.61
C HIS A 287 -22.90 12.23 -13.56
N ASN A 288 -23.27 12.32 -12.28
CA ASN A 288 -22.62 11.66 -11.15
C ASN A 288 -23.02 10.16 -11.06
N THR A 289 -23.14 9.46 -12.19
CA THR A 289 -23.66 8.08 -12.31
C THR A 289 -22.62 7.02 -12.65
N ASN A 290 -21.45 7.42 -13.18
CA ASN A 290 -20.40 6.48 -13.52
C ASN A 290 -19.82 5.83 -12.25
N GLY A 291 -19.36 4.58 -12.38
CA GLY A 291 -18.82 3.80 -11.25
C GLY A 291 -17.62 4.45 -10.57
N THR A 292 -16.96 3.73 -9.65
CA THR A 292 -15.75 4.19 -8.96
C THR A 292 -14.55 4.47 -9.89
N ILE A 293 -14.69 4.20 -11.19
CA ILE A 293 -13.74 4.47 -12.26
C ILE A 293 -14.50 5.13 -13.42
N GLY A 294 -13.96 6.24 -13.94
CA GLY A 294 -14.42 6.96 -15.13
C GLY A 294 -13.28 7.24 -16.11
N PHE A 295 -13.50 8.14 -17.07
CA PHE A 295 -12.47 8.61 -18.00
C PHE A 295 -12.20 10.09 -17.78
N ALA A 296 -10.94 10.51 -17.97
CA ALA A 296 -10.62 11.93 -17.98
C ALA A 296 -11.29 12.59 -19.20
N PRO A 297 -11.83 13.83 -19.07
CA PRO A 297 -12.28 14.58 -20.23
C PRO A 297 -11.14 14.74 -21.23
N THR A 298 -11.39 14.44 -22.51
CA THR A 298 -10.48 14.81 -23.60
C THR A 298 -10.66 16.30 -23.86
N ASN A 299 -9.62 17.09 -23.62
CA ASN A 299 -9.57 18.49 -24.08
C ASN A 299 -9.52 18.58 -25.60
#